data_AF-A0A1H5MBC6-F1
#
_entry.id   AF-A0A1H5MBC6-F1
#
_cell.length_a   1.000
_cell.length_b   1.000
_cell.length_c   1.000
_cell.angle_alpha   90.00
_cell.angle_beta   90.00
_cell.angle_gamma   90.00
#
_symmetry.space_group_name_H-M   'P 1'
#
loop_
_entity.id
_entity.type
_entity.pdbx_description
1 polymer ?
#
loop_
_entity_poly.entity_id
_entity_poly.type
_entity_poly.pdbx_seq_one_letter_code
_entity_poly.pdbx_strand_id
1 'polypeptide(L)'
;MDHVDDDDHDFGARPPSVTLRLEDRHSCPTSAYVAERAGVHPRMLARLGARPRQQARVSHSGRTALFTLIPDADATAIDSIRVSESGRRRLGVEPGQPVILDLRCIDPGMTEPQARIDGEFLERLDDDGNHRRLVVLAPHGGAIEVDTDRQAEHVFESLGPQNSTLWTCKGWRQGGHAYSAWHISSSDLSVHSFPFLRSLATRRFRWAVSFHGYSGSEVLIGGLAPSRLRSEVRNAIAQALGGSGIGVRVADPGEQFSGRSASNVVNRLTVDTAGGIQIEQCLAARMHYGRAIADAVSDVYDSWISHHPER
;
A
#
# COMPACT_ATOMS: atom_id res chain seq x y z
N MET A 1 -34.95 -34.22 7.69
CA MET A 1 -33.74 -34.99 7.35
C MET A 1 -33.37 -34.59 5.95
N ASP A 2 -32.38 -33.74 5.68
CA ASP A 2 -31.33 -33.22 6.56
C ASP A 2 -30.96 -31.79 6.18
N HIS A 3 -30.32 -31.15 7.15
CA HIS A 3 -30.00 -29.74 7.28
C HIS A 3 -29.20 -29.18 6.11
N VAL A 4 -29.62 -28.00 5.65
CA VAL A 4 -28.71 -27.03 5.02
C VAL A 4 -28.14 -26.24 6.19
N ASP A 5 -26.86 -26.46 6.48
CA ASP A 5 -26.12 -25.64 7.43
C ASP A 5 -25.90 -24.25 6.80
N ASP A 6 -26.53 -23.26 7.42
CA ASP A 6 -26.21 -21.84 7.31
C ASP A 6 -24.79 -21.61 7.84
N ASP A 7 -23.80 -21.48 6.95
CA ASP A 7 -22.52 -20.83 7.29
C ASP A 7 -22.73 -19.31 7.26
N ASP A 8 -23.49 -18.85 8.26
CA ASP A 8 -23.62 -17.46 8.63
C ASP A 8 -22.31 -17.05 9.32
N HIS A 9 -21.34 -16.58 8.53
CA HIS A 9 -20.11 -16.02 9.07
C HIS A 9 -20.43 -14.75 9.88
N ASP A 10 -20.52 -14.93 11.19
CA ASP A 10 -20.55 -13.88 12.20
C ASP A 10 -19.39 -12.89 12.00
N PHE A 11 -19.67 -11.78 11.32
CA PHE A 11 -18.79 -10.60 11.22
C PHE A 11 -18.91 -9.68 12.47
N GLY A 12 -19.55 -10.13 13.55
CA GLY A 12 -19.98 -9.30 14.68
C GLY A 12 -19.01 -9.19 15.86
N ALA A 13 -17.99 -10.05 15.98
CA ALA A 13 -17.01 -9.91 17.06
C ALA A 13 -15.98 -8.82 16.72
N ARG A 14 -15.97 -7.70 17.48
CA ARG A 14 -14.89 -6.72 17.40
C ARG A 14 -13.55 -7.46 17.56
N PRO A 15 -12.63 -7.40 16.58
CA PRO A 15 -11.31 -7.99 16.76
C PRO A 15 -10.64 -7.36 17.98
N PRO A 16 -9.81 -8.14 18.70
CA PRO A 16 -9.30 -7.72 19.99
C PRO A 16 -8.35 -6.52 19.81
N SER A 17 -8.70 -5.41 20.46
CA SER A 17 -7.71 -4.40 20.82
C SER A 17 -7.09 -4.76 22.16
N VAL A 18 -5.80 -4.51 22.33
CA VAL A 18 -5.07 -4.82 23.56
C VAL A 18 -4.16 -3.66 23.93
N THR A 19 -4.08 -3.37 25.22
CA THR A 19 -3.08 -2.43 25.75
C THR A 19 -1.77 -3.18 25.97
N LEU A 20 -0.70 -2.69 25.36
CA LEU A 20 0.67 -3.21 25.50
C LEU A 20 1.60 -2.12 26.02
N ARG A 21 2.66 -2.53 26.70
CA ARG A 21 3.76 -1.62 27.05
C ARG A 21 4.66 -1.41 25.83
N LEU A 22 4.92 -0.17 25.47
CA LEU A 22 5.87 0.12 24.41
C LEU A 22 7.30 -0.02 24.91
N GLU A 23 8.14 -0.68 24.13
CA GLU A 23 9.56 -0.89 24.43
C GLU A 23 10.43 -0.52 23.22
N ASP A 24 11.70 -0.23 23.50
CA ASP A 24 12.66 0.03 22.45
C ASP A 24 13.13 -1.27 21.79
N ARG A 25 13.15 -1.25 20.46
CA ARG A 25 13.84 -2.26 19.68
C ARG A 25 15.31 -1.88 19.53
N HIS A 26 16.10 -2.14 20.57
CA HIS A 26 17.56 -2.04 20.48
C HIS A 26 18.07 -3.09 19.48
N SER A 27 18.88 -2.66 18.50
CA SER A 27 19.45 -3.41 17.36
C SER A 27 18.62 -3.52 16.07
N CYS A 28 18.56 -2.44 15.28
CA CYS A 28 18.52 -2.52 13.80
C CYS A 28 18.80 -1.13 13.19
N PRO A 29 19.44 -1.02 12.01
CA PRO A 29 19.78 0.26 11.40
C PRO A 29 18.54 1.14 11.15
N THR A 30 18.76 2.45 11.11
CA THR A 30 17.79 3.54 10.91
C THR A 30 17.21 3.63 9.49
N SER A 31 16.82 2.51 8.87
CA SER A 31 16.10 2.57 7.58
C SER A 31 14.60 2.81 7.79
N ALA A 32 13.93 3.46 6.83
CA ALA A 32 12.47 3.70 6.87
C ALA A 32 11.66 2.40 7.06
N TYR A 33 12.13 1.28 6.49
CA TYR A 33 11.55 -0.06 6.67
C TYR A 33 11.51 -0.53 8.13
N VAL A 34 12.42 -0.05 8.97
CA VAL A 34 12.46 -0.38 10.40
C VAL A 34 11.49 0.50 11.21
N ALA A 35 11.10 1.67 10.69
CA ALA A 35 10.13 2.56 11.33
C ALA A 35 8.68 2.04 11.24
N GLU A 36 8.42 1.20 10.24
CA GLU A 36 7.10 0.64 9.92
C GLU A 36 6.83 -0.71 10.57
N ARG A 37 7.78 -1.24 11.31
CA ARG A 37 7.70 -2.59 11.89
C ARG A 37 7.63 -2.52 13.40
N ALA A 38 6.73 -3.33 13.97
CA ALA A 38 6.62 -3.53 15.40
C ALA A 38 6.91 -4.99 15.74
N GLY A 39 7.91 -5.22 16.58
CA GLY A 39 8.21 -6.51 17.17
C GLY A 39 7.17 -6.86 18.22
N VAL A 40 6.57 -8.03 18.12
CA VAL A 40 5.59 -8.53 19.09
C VAL A 40 5.93 -9.97 19.44
N HIS A 41 5.84 -10.31 20.73
CA HIS A 41 6.10 -11.66 21.20
C HIS A 41 5.21 -12.69 20.45
N PRO A 42 5.73 -13.81 19.93
CA PRO A 42 4.96 -14.78 19.14
C PRO A 42 3.69 -15.30 19.83
N ARG A 43 3.76 -15.58 21.14
CA ARG A 43 2.58 -15.95 21.94
C ARG A 43 1.51 -14.84 22.02
N MET A 44 1.89 -13.57 21.99
CA MET A 44 0.92 -12.46 21.94
C MET A 44 0.25 -12.41 20.57
N LEU A 45 1.01 -12.55 19.48
CA LEU A 45 0.43 -12.65 18.13
C LEU A 45 -0.58 -13.80 18.06
N ALA A 46 -0.23 -14.98 18.58
CA ALA A 46 -1.13 -16.14 18.62
C ALA A 46 -2.39 -15.87 19.46
N ARG A 47 -2.25 -15.22 20.63
CA ARG A 47 -3.39 -14.84 21.49
C ARG A 47 -4.35 -13.88 20.80
N LEU A 48 -3.84 -12.95 19.99
CA LEU A 48 -4.65 -11.99 19.25
C LEU A 48 -5.24 -12.58 17.95
N GLY A 49 -4.86 -13.81 17.57
CA GLY A 49 -5.18 -14.36 16.26
C GLY A 49 -4.49 -13.64 15.10
N ALA A 50 -3.46 -12.84 15.38
CA ALA A 50 -2.73 -12.07 14.37
C ALA A 50 -1.79 -12.96 13.57
N ARG A 51 -1.69 -12.69 12.25
CA ARG A 51 -0.70 -13.35 11.38
C ARG A 51 0.62 -12.57 11.39
N PRO A 52 1.78 -13.24 11.33
CA PRO A 52 3.05 -12.57 11.04
C PRO A 52 2.94 -11.71 9.78
N ARG A 53 3.52 -10.51 9.83
CA ARG A 53 3.52 -9.50 8.76
C ARG A 53 2.15 -8.91 8.43
N GLN A 54 1.12 -9.16 9.25
CA GLN A 54 -0.12 -8.41 9.21
C GLN A 54 0.13 -6.97 9.71
N GLN A 55 -0.53 -5.99 9.11
CA GLN A 55 -0.61 -4.63 9.62
C GLN A 55 -1.60 -4.51 10.78
N ALA A 56 -1.30 -3.61 11.71
CA ALA A 56 -2.17 -3.23 12.82
C ALA A 56 -2.00 -1.74 13.15
N ARG A 57 -3.05 -1.13 13.71
CA ARG A 57 -3.00 0.22 14.26
C ARG A 57 -2.36 0.17 15.64
N VAL A 58 -1.44 1.09 15.89
CA VAL A 58 -0.92 1.36 17.23
C VAL A 58 -1.28 2.79 17.57
N SER A 59 -1.88 2.99 18.74
CA SER A 59 -2.38 4.30 19.17
C SER A 59 -1.85 4.67 20.55
N HIS A 60 -1.51 5.95 20.72
CA HIS A 60 -1.11 6.55 21.98
C HIS A 60 -1.60 8.00 22.06
N SER A 61 -2.34 8.35 23.11
CA SER A 61 -2.78 9.74 23.37
C SER A 61 -3.41 10.42 22.15
N GLY A 62 -4.30 9.71 21.44
CA GLY A 62 -4.98 10.20 20.23
C GLY A 62 -4.15 10.17 18.93
N ARG A 63 -2.86 9.82 18.98
CA ARG A 63 -2.03 9.62 17.80
C ARG A 63 -2.03 8.16 17.39
N THR A 64 -2.30 7.89 16.13
CA THR A 64 -2.32 6.53 15.56
C THR A 64 -1.31 6.42 14.42
N ALA A 65 -0.67 5.26 14.31
CA ALA A 65 0.11 4.88 13.15
C ALA A 65 -0.03 3.39 12.83
N LEU A 66 0.13 3.03 11.57
CA LEU A 66 0.08 1.66 11.08
C LEU A 66 1.45 0.99 11.20
N PHE A 67 1.49 -0.25 11.66
CA PHE A 67 2.72 -1.04 11.77
C PHE A 67 2.53 -2.44 11.21
N THR A 68 3.55 -2.95 10.55
CA THR A 68 3.68 -4.36 10.20
C THR A 68 4.17 -5.13 11.42
N LEU A 69 3.38 -6.09 11.89
CA LEU A 69 3.71 -6.92 13.05
C LEU A 69 4.72 -8.01 12.67
N ILE A 70 5.88 -8.00 13.33
CA ILE A 70 6.94 -8.98 13.14
C ILE A 70 7.08 -9.80 14.42
N PRO A 71 7.11 -11.15 14.34
CA PRO A 71 7.44 -11.98 15.49
C PRO A 71 8.81 -11.57 16.05
N ASP A 72 8.85 -11.20 17.33
CA ASP A 72 10.08 -10.87 18.05
C ASP A 72 10.41 -12.00 19.02
N ALA A 73 11.32 -12.89 18.61
CA ALA A 73 11.75 -14.02 19.43
C ALA A 73 12.59 -13.59 20.63
N ASP A 74 13.16 -12.39 20.60
CA ASP A 74 13.99 -11.83 21.67
C ASP A 74 13.17 -11.03 22.69
N ALA A 75 11.87 -10.84 22.44
CA ALA A 75 10.98 -10.19 23.39
C ALA A 75 10.83 -11.06 24.65
N THR A 76 11.23 -10.52 25.80
CA THR A 76 11.12 -11.21 27.09
C THR A 76 9.74 -11.04 27.73
N ALA A 77 9.04 -9.94 27.42
CA ALA A 77 7.71 -9.63 27.92
C ALA A 77 6.66 -9.94 26.85
N ILE A 78 5.60 -10.67 27.22
CA ILE A 78 4.52 -11.02 26.30
C ILE A 78 3.56 -9.85 26.04
N ASP A 79 3.46 -8.95 27.00
CA ASP A 79 2.60 -7.76 27.04
C ASP A 79 3.30 -6.50 26.54
N SER A 80 4.40 -6.65 25.78
CA SER A 80 5.12 -5.54 25.17
C SER A 80 5.06 -5.53 23.63
N ILE A 81 5.24 -4.34 23.09
CA ILE A 81 5.43 -4.08 21.66
C ILE A 81 6.70 -3.27 21.47
N ARG A 82 7.60 -3.76 20.62
CA ARG A 82 8.92 -3.17 20.40
C ARG A 82 8.98 -2.45 19.07
N VAL A 83 9.19 -1.15 19.10
CA VAL A 83 9.34 -0.32 17.89
C VAL A 83 10.71 0.36 17.89
N SER A 84 11.17 0.78 16.73
CA SER A 84 12.36 1.62 16.62
C SER A 84 12.10 3.05 17.10
N GLU A 85 13.16 3.83 17.30
CA GLU A 85 13.06 5.26 17.61
C GLU A 85 12.23 6.02 16.57
N SER A 86 12.42 5.74 15.27
CA SER A 86 11.58 6.30 14.21
C SER A 86 10.12 5.85 14.34
N GLY A 87 9.87 4.60 14.71
CA GLY A 87 8.53 4.10 15.03
C GLY A 87 7.87 4.86 16.18
N ARG A 88 8.62 5.12 17.26
CA ARG A 88 8.16 5.95 18.40
C ARG A 88 7.82 7.36 17.98
N ARG A 89 8.63 8.00 17.14
CA ARG A 89 8.34 9.36 16.60
C ARG A 89 7.01 9.43 15.85
N ARG A 90 6.62 8.36 15.13
CA ARG A 90 5.32 8.30 14.43
C ARG A 90 4.16 8.46 15.43
N LEU A 91 4.29 7.76 16.57
CA LEU A 91 3.32 7.74 17.67
C LEU A 91 3.45 8.93 18.64
N GLY A 92 4.63 9.53 18.80
CA GLY A 92 4.90 10.54 19.81
C GLY A 92 4.86 9.97 21.24
N VAL A 93 5.53 8.84 21.45
CA VAL A 93 5.48 8.03 22.69
C VAL A 93 6.88 7.66 23.15
N GLU A 94 7.10 7.66 24.46
CA GLU A 94 8.35 7.22 25.08
C GLU A 94 8.29 5.75 25.52
N PRO A 95 9.44 5.05 25.63
CA PRO A 95 9.49 3.70 26.16
C PRO A 95 8.87 3.59 27.57
N GLY A 96 8.23 2.45 27.83
CA GLY A 96 7.53 2.15 29.08
C GLY A 96 6.07 2.64 29.12
N GLN A 97 5.65 3.52 28.21
CA GLN A 97 4.28 4.01 28.16
C GLN A 97 3.32 3.01 27.51
N PRO A 98 2.03 3.01 27.90
CA PRO A 98 1.03 2.14 27.31
C PRO A 98 0.64 2.61 25.91
N VAL A 99 0.41 1.65 25.01
CA VAL A 99 -0.16 1.85 23.69
C VAL A 99 -1.27 0.86 23.42
N ILE A 100 -2.22 1.22 22.57
CA ILE A 100 -3.31 0.35 22.15
C ILE A 100 -2.92 -0.26 20.80
N LEU A 101 -2.90 -1.58 20.71
CA LEU A 101 -2.75 -2.33 19.47
C LEU A 101 -4.14 -2.78 19.00
N ASP A 102 -4.56 -2.41 17.79
CA ASP A 102 -5.83 -2.82 17.17
C ASP A 102 -5.53 -3.47 15.79
N LEU A 103 -6.02 -4.70 15.58
CA LEU A 103 -5.80 -5.42 14.33
C LEU A 103 -6.64 -4.87 13.16
N ARG A 104 -7.61 -3.99 13.41
CA ARG A 104 -8.37 -3.31 12.34
C ARG A 104 -7.54 -2.19 11.75
N CYS A 105 -7.14 -2.37 10.50
CA CYS A 105 -6.44 -1.34 9.76
C CYS A 105 -7.39 -0.28 9.17
N ILE A 106 -8.61 -0.69 8.82
CA ILE A 106 -9.62 0.12 8.15
C ILE A 106 -10.97 0.05 8.88
N ASP A 107 -11.77 1.10 8.71
CA ASP A 107 -13.21 1.07 8.95
C ASP A 107 -13.93 0.98 7.59
N PRO A 108 -14.62 -0.12 7.29
CA PRO A 108 -15.27 -0.29 5.99
C PRO A 108 -16.45 0.67 5.77
N GLY A 109 -17.07 1.19 6.83
CA GLY A 109 -18.20 2.12 6.74
C GLY A 109 -17.78 3.58 6.60
N MET A 110 -16.49 3.89 6.80
CA MET A 110 -16.01 5.27 6.80
C MET A 110 -15.95 5.84 5.39
N THR A 111 -16.48 7.04 5.19
CA THR A 111 -16.41 7.77 3.91
C THR A 111 -15.09 8.54 3.78
N GLU A 112 -14.69 8.90 2.56
CA GLU A 112 -13.49 9.72 2.35
C GLU A 112 -13.56 11.12 2.99
N PRO A 113 -14.67 11.88 2.88
CA PRO A 113 -14.80 13.15 3.60
C PRO A 113 -14.64 13.00 5.11
N GLN A 114 -15.21 11.95 5.70
CA GLN A 114 -15.05 11.67 7.11
C GLN A 114 -13.60 11.32 7.45
N ALA A 115 -12.96 10.46 6.67
CA ALA A 115 -11.57 10.06 6.90
C ALA A 115 -10.59 11.24 6.82
N ARG A 116 -10.86 12.23 5.95
CA ARG A 116 -10.10 13.48 5.86
C ARG A 116 -10.20 14.31 7.13
N ILE A 117 -11.40 14.42 7.69
CA ILE A 117 -11.68 15.18 8.91
C ILE A 117 -11.06 14.49 10.12
N ASP A 118 -11.28 13.19 10.27
CA ASP A 118 -10.84 12.42 11.43
C ASP A 118 -9.35 12.06 11.39
N GLY A 119 -8.72 12.20 10.22
CA GLY A 119 -7.34 11.82 10.01
C GLY A 119 -7.18 10.30 10.05
N GLU A 120 -7.89 9.62 9.16
CA GLU A 120 -8.04 8.17 9.14
C GLU A 120 -7.50 7.53 7.85
N PHE A 121 -7.53 6.20 7.81
CA PHE A 121 -7.02 5.39 6.71
C PHE A 121 -8.10 4.49 6.10
N LEU A 122 -8.16 4.49 4.77
CA LEU A 122 -9.15 3.80 3.97
C LEU A 122 -8.50 2.82 2.99
N GLU A 123 -9.23 1.77 2.65
CA GLU A 123 -8.99 0.91 1.50
C GLU A 123 -10.22 1.01 0.57
N ARG A 124 -10.00 1.05 -0.74
CA ARG A 124 -11.03 1.17 -1.77
C ARG A 124 -10.75 0.22 -2.92
N LEU A 125 -11.85 -0.23 -3.52
CA LEU A 125 -11.88 -1.09 -4.69
C LEU A 125 -13.00 -0.60 -5.61
N ASP A 126 -12.68 -0.43 -6.89
CA ASP A 126 -13.64 -0.20 -7.96
C ASP A 126 -13.32 -1.15 -9.12
N ASP A 127 -14.27 -2.00 -9.51
CA ASP A 127 -14.11 -3.04 -10.53
C ASP A 127 -15.46 -3.60 -11.01
N ASP A 128 -15.39 -4.49 -12.01
CA ASP A 128 -16.53 -5.30 -12.48
C ASP A 128 -16.69 -6.65 -11.74
N GLY A 129 -15.90 -6.86 -10.68
CA GLY A 129 -15.80 -8.08 -9.90
C GLY A 129 -15.05 -9.26 -10.54
N ASN A 130 -14.76 -9.24 -11.84
CA ASN A 130 -14.41 -10.45 -12.61
C ASN A 130 -13.15 -10.35 -13.47
N HIS A 131 -12.89 -9.21 -14.11
CA HIS A 131 -11.84 -9.13 -15.11
C HIS A 131 -10.43 -9.26 -14.50
N ARG A 132 -9.48 -9.74 -15.32
CA ARG A 132 -8.12 -10.12 -14.86
C ARG A 132 -7.02 -9.49 -15.71
N ARG A 133 -7.34 -8.42 -16.44
CA ARG A 133 -6.42 -7.77 -17.39
C ARG A 133 -5.43 -6.87 -16.67
N LEU A 134 -5.89 -5.71 -16.21
CA LEU A 134 -5.07 -4.70 -15.55
C LEU A 134 -5.61 -4.41 -14.15
N VAL A 135 -4.73 -4.34 -13.16
CA VAL A 135 -5.03 -3.68 -11.89
C VAL A 135 -4.20 -2.40 -11.75
N VAL A 136 -4.86 -1.29 -11.46
CA VAL A 136 -4.29 0.03 -11.22
C VAL A 136 -4.27 0.25 -9.71
N LEU A 137 -3.10 0.60 -9.17
CA LEU A 137 -2.84 0.63 -7.74
C LEU A 137 -2.38 2.04 -7.30
N ALA A 138 -2.87 2.47 -6.14
CA ALA A 138 -2.26 3.53 -5.35
C ALA A 138 -2.26 3.12 -3.87
N PRO A 139 -1.26 2.34 -3.41
CA PRO A 139 -1.18 1.89 -2.02
C PRO A 139 -0.96 3.05 -1.02
N HIS A 140 -0.60 4.24 -1.51
CA HIS A 140 -0.18 5.39 -0.70
C HIS A 140 -0.93 6.67 -1.08
N GLY A 141 -2.21 6.56 -1.44
CA GLY A 141 -3.07 7.68 -1.80
C GLY A 141 -3.45 8.63 -0.65
N GLY A 142 -4.27 9.63 -0.98
CA GLY A 142 -4.70 10.66 -0.04
C GLY A 142 -3.56 11.62 0.27
N ALA A 143 -3.29 11.85 1.56
CA ALA A 143 -2.19 12.71 1.99
C ALA A 143 -0.88 11.95 2.29
N ILE A 144 -0.84 10.62 2.11
CA ILE A 144 0.37 9.81 2.31
C ILE A 144 1.40 10.17 1.23
N GLU A 145 1.05 9.94 -0.03
CA GLU A 145 1.76 10.36 -1.22
C GLU A 145 0.76 11.08 -2.13
N VAL A 146 0.64 12.39 -1.91
CA VAL A 146 -0.34 13.29 -2.55
C VAL A 146 -0.53 13.02 -4.05
N ASP A 147 -1.79 12.99 -4.46
CA ASP A 147 -2.31 12.83 -5.82
C ASP A 147 -2.01 11.49 -6.52
N THR A 148 -1.36 10.52 -5.88
CA THR A 148 -1.14 9.18 -6.46
C THR A 148 -2.43 8.41 -6.68
N ASP A 149 -3.39 8.52 -5.75
CA ASP A 149 -4.73 7.91 -5.90
C ASP A 149 -5.51 8.53 -7.05
N ARG A 150 -5.44 9.84 -7.23
CA ARG A 150 -6.12 10.52 -8.35
C ARG A 150 -5.58 10.12 -9.71
N GLN A 151 -4.28 9.84 -9.81
CA GLN A 151 -3.69 9.31 -11.03
C GLN A 151 -4.19 7.90 -11.32
N ALA A 152 -4.26 7.04 -10.29
CA ALA A 152 -4.81 5.69 -10.43
C ALA A 152 -6.31 5.73 -10.82
N GLU A 153 -7.10 6.57 -10.15
CA GLU A 153 -8.51 6.82 -10.48
C GLU A 153 -8.68 7.25 -11.93
N HIS A 154 -7.86 8.21 -12.38
CA HIS A 154 -7.93 8.70 -13.76
C HIS A 154 -7.61 7.61 -14.80
N VAL A 155 -6.64 6.73 -14.53
CA VAL A 155 -6.36 5.59 -15.42
C VAL A 155 -7.55 4.63 -15.48
N PHE A 156 -8.15 4.32 -14.33
CA PHE A 156 -9.34 3.48 -14.25
C PHE A 156 -10.54 4.09 -14.99
N GLU A 157 -10.80 5.38 -14.79
CA GLU A 157 -11.86 6.12 -15.49
C GLU A 157 -11.66 6.10 -17.01
N SER A 158 -10.41 6.22 -17.47
CA SER A 158 -10.07 6.23 -18.89
C SER A 158 -10.27 4.88 -19.57
N LEU A 159 -9.89 3.78 -18.89
CA LEU A 159 -9.95 2.43 -19.45
C LEU A 159 -11.30 1.72 -19.20
N GLY A 160 -12.01 2.16 -18.17
CA GLY A 160 -13.27 1.60 -17.71
C GLY A 160 -13.13 0.28 -16.92
N PRO A 161 -14.19 -0.12 -16.20
CA PRO A 161 -14.20 -1.31 -15.34
C PRO A 161 -14.05 -2.63 -16.11
N GLN A 162 -14.31 -2.62 -17.43
CA GLN A 162 -14.21 -3.84 -18.26
C GLN A 162 -12.77 -4.16 -18.65
N ASN A 163 -11.85 -3.20 -18.48
CA ASN A 163 -10.44 -3.34 -18.83
C ASN A 163 -9.52 -3.18 -17.62
N SER A 164 -9.98 -2.51 -16.56
CA SER A 164 -9.16 -2.17 -15.40
C SER A 164 -9.91 -2.33 -14.07
N THR A 165 -9.18 -2.76 -13.03
CA THR A 165 -9.60 -2.79 -11.62
C THR A 165 -8.82 -1.69 -10.93
N LEU A 166 -9.45 -0.88 -10.10
CA LEU A 166 -8.78 0.11 -9.25
C LEU A 166 -8.70 -0.39 -7.81
N TRP A 167 -7.51 -0.36 -7.23
CA TRP A 167 -7.33 -0.54 -5.79
C TRP A 167 -6.50 0.59 -5.20
N THR A 168 -7.05 1.26 -4.19
CA THR A 168 -6.36 2.37 -3.53
C THR A 168 -6.41 2.21 -2.02
N CYS A 169 -5.32 2.65 -1.39
CA CYS A 169 -5.28 2.93 0.04
C CYS A 169 -5.11 4.43 0.20
N LYS A 170 -5.87 5.07 1.08
CA LYS A 170 -5.83 6.52 1.27
C LYS A 170 -5.72 6.85 2.74
N GLY A 171 -4.80 7.74 3.11
CA GLY A 171 -4.62 8.15 4.50
C GLY A 171 -4.54 9.64 4.69
N TRP A 172 -5.13 10.14 5.77
CA TRP A 172 -5.03 11.55 6.19
C TRP A 172 -4.64 11.63 7.66
N ARG A 173 -4.11 12.78 8.06
CA ARG A 173 -3.82 13.05 9.47
C ARG A 173 -3.98 14.53 9.73
N GLN A 174 -4.69 14.86 10.81
CA GLN A 174 -4.81 16.25 11.26
C GLN A 174 -3.43 16.84 11.55
N GLY A 175 -3.15 18.03 11.02
CA GLY A 175 -1.84 18.68 11.14
C GLY A 175 -0.75 18.13 10.20
N GLY A 176 -1.11 17.29 9.22
CA GLY A 176 -0.17 16.73 8.24
C GLY A 176 0.50 15.43 8.68
N HIS A 177 1.60 15.05 8.03
CA HIS A 177 2.38 13.83 8.32
C HIS A 177 1.59 12.51 8.17
N ALA A 178 0.67 12.44 7.21
CA ALA A 178 -0.05 11.22 6.88
C ALA A 178 0.90 10.10 6.43
N TYR A 179 2.00 10.43 5.71
CA TYR A 179 3.08 9.48 5.42
C TYR A 179 3.57 8.78 6.70
N SER A 180 3.96 9.56 7.70
CA SER A 180 4.45 9.02 8.98
C SER A 180 3.39 8.21 9.73
N ALA A 181 2.10 8.46 9.56
CA ALA A 181 1.07 7.66 10.21
C ALA A 181 0.76 6.37 9.46
N TRP A 182 0.61 6.43 8.14
CA TRP A 182 -0.09 5.38 7.41
C TRP A 182 0.76 4.64 6.38
N HIS A 183 1.91 5.19 5.98
CA HIS A 183 2.76 4.52 5.00
C HIS A 183 3.25 3.17 5.55
N ILE A 184 3.07 2.14 4.72
CA ILE A 184 3.65 0.80 4.87
C ILE A 184 4.22 0.43 3.51
N SER A 185 5.47 0.00 3.46
CA SER A 185 6.12 -0.39 2.22
C SER A 185 5.29 -1.39 1.42
N SER A 186 5.26 -1.22 0.10
CA SER A 186 4.53 -2.07 -0.86
C SER A 186 4.86 -3.57 -0.75
N SER A 187 6.03 -3.93 -0.22
CA SER A 187 6.42 -5.35 0.01
C SER A 187 5.93 -5.93 1.34
N ASP A 188 5.51 -5.08 2.27
CA ASP A 188 5.01 -5.47 3.59
C ASP A 188 3.47 -5.51 3.63
N LEU A 189 2.76 -4.86 2.71
CA LEU A 189 1.29 -4.88 2.62
C LEU A 189 0.72 -6.30 2.58
N SER A 190 -0.16 -6.62 3.53
CA SER A 190 -0.66 -7.97 3.76
C SER A 190 -2.13 -8.11 3.40
N VAL A 191 -2.46 -9.19 2.69
CA VAL A 191 -3.85 -9.62 2.44
C VAL A 191 -4.62 -9.94 3.73
N HIS A 192 -3.93 -10.10 4.86
CA HIS A 192 -4.59 -10.33 6.15
C HIS A 192 -5.10 -9.04 6.80
N SER A 193 -4.65 -7.88 6.33
CA SER A 193 -5.01 -6.56 6.87
C SER A 193 -6.02 -5.80 6.03
N PHE A 194 -6.10 -6.15 4.75
CA PHE A 194 -6.75 -5.38 3.70
C PHE A 194 -7.71 -6.29 2.94
N PRO A 195 -9.02 -6.28 3.31
CA PRO A 195 -10.02 -7.16 2.72
C PRO A 195 -10.12 -7.08 1.20
N PHE A 196 -9.95 -5.90 0.58
CA PHE A 196 -10.01 -5.80 -0.89
C PHE A 196 -8.71 -6.28 -1.53
N LEU A 197 -7.55 -6.03 -0.94
CA LEU A 197 -6.29 -6.61 -1.41
C LEU A 197 -6.34 -8.15 -1.36
N ARG A 198 -7.01 -8.71 -0.35
CA ARG A 198 -7.26 -10.15 -0.24
C ARG A 198 -8.12 -10.68 -1.38
N SER A 199 -9.21 -9.98 -1.75
CA SER A 199 -10.05 -10.41 -2.86
C SER A 199 -9.33 -10.34 -4.21
N LEU A 200 -8.41 -9.38 -4.38
CA LEU A 200 -7.59 -9.24 -5.58
C LEU A 200 -6.47 -10.27 -5.71
N ALA A 201 -5.89 -10.71 -4.59
CA ALA A 201 -4.72 -11.60 -4.60
C ALA A 201 -5.00 -12.95 -5.29
N THR A 202 -6.24 -13.41 -5.32
CA THR A 202 -6.64 -14.66 -6.00
C THR A 202 -6.84 -14.48 -7.51
N ARG A 203 -7.05 -13.23 -7.98
CA ARG A 203 -7.36 -12.95 -9.38
C ARG A 203 -6.18 -13.06 -10.31
N ARG A 204 -4.93 -12.86 -9.86
CA ARG A 204 -3.72 -12.96 -10.71
C ARG A 204 -3.87 -12.19 -12.04
N PHE A 205 -3.76 -10.88 -11.98
CA PHE A 205 -3.89 -10.00 -13.14
C PHE A 205 -2.79 -10.24 -14.16
N ARG A 206 -3.07 -10.01 -15.44
CA ARG A 206 -2.02 -10.07 -16.45
C ARG A 206 -0.99 -8.95 -16.29
N TRP A 207 -1.47 -7.74 -15.98
CA TRP A 207 -0.64 -6.57 -15.73
C TRP A 207 -1.08 -5.82 -14.48
N ALA A 208 -0.16 -5.05 -13.92
CA ALA A 208 -0.46 -4.12 -12.86
C ALA A 208 0.37 -2.85 -13.03
N VAL A 209 -0.18 -1.72 -12.62
CA VAL A 209 0.55 -0.45 -12.52
C VAL A 209 0.29 0.18 -11.16
N SER A 210 1.33 0.70 -10.52
CA SER A 210 1.23 1.34 -9.20
C SER A 210 1.85 2.73 -9.23
N PHE A 211 1.09 3.72 -8.78
CA PHE A 211 1.55 5.10 -8.65
C PHE A 211 2.05 5.37 -7.23
N HIS A 212 3.24 5.94 -7.16
CA HIS A 212 3.94 6.30 -5.93
C HIS A 212 4.58 7.68 -6.04
N GLY A 213 4.95 8.22 -4.88
CA GLY A 213 5.74 9.43 -4.80
C GLY A 213 6.87 9.35 -3.78
N TYR A 214 7.99 9.96 -4.14
CA TYR A 214 9.20 9.97 -3.32
C TYR A 214 9.85 11.36 -3.33
N SER A 215 10.92 11.53 -2.54
CA SER A 215 11.58 12.81 -2.32
C SER A 215 12.69 13.15 -3.34
N GLY A 216 12.82 12.38 -4.43
CA GLY A 216 13.78 12.70 -5.49
C GLY A 216 13.26 13.78 -6.46
N SER A 217 13.96 13.92 -7.58
CA SER A 217 13.71 14.95 -8.60
C SER A 217 13.15 14.41 -9.91
N GLU A 218 13.09 13.10 -10.08
CA GLU A 218 12.80 12.43 -11.36
C GLU A 218 11.53 11.58 -11.26
N VAL A 219 11.08 11.03 -12.39
CA VAL A 219 10.15 9.89 -12.43
C VAL A 219 10.92 8.60 -12.73
N LEU A 220 10.77 7.60 -11.86
CA LEU A 220 11.40 6.28 -12.01
C LEU A 220 10.38 5.23 -12.40
N ILE A 221 10.70 4.46 -13.43
CA ILE A 221 9.89 3.34 -13.91
C ILE A 221 10.54 2.02 -13.47
N GLY A 222 9.84 1.29 -12.62
CA GLY A 222 10.27 0.04 -12.01
C GLY A 222 9.35 -1.14 -12.31
N GLY A 223 9.40 -2.14 -11.44
CA GLY A 223 8.57 -3.34 -11.53
C GLY A 223 9.18 -4.46 -12.39
N LEU A 224 8.47 -5.60 -12.45
CA LEU A 224 8.90 -6.82 -13.14
C LEU A 224 8.30 -7.02 -14.53
N ALA A 225 7.44 -6.10 -14.99
CA ALA A 225 6.91 -6.09 -16.35
C ALA A 225 7.99 -6.25 -17.45
N PRO A 226 7.64 -6.78 -18.64
CA PRO A 226 8.55 -6.89 -19.77
C PRO A 226 9.29 -5.58 -20.05
N SER A 227 10.56 -5.66 -20.44
CA SER A 227 11.41 -4.48 -20.74
C SER A 227 10.78 -3.55 -21.78
N ARG A 228 10.07 -4.12 -22.76
CA ARG A 228 9.31 -3.38 -23.78
C ARG A 228 8.23 -2.51 -23.13
N LEU A 229 7.36 -3.10 -22.30
CA LEU A 229 6.28 -2.37 -21.63
C LEU A 229 6.84 -1.25 -20.73
N ARG A 230 7.87 -1.53 -19.93
CA ARG A 230 8.52 -0.50 -19.10
C ARG A 230 9.11 0.63 -19.95
N SER A 231 9.69 0.32 -21.11
CA SER A 231 10.23 1.33 -22.02
C SER A 231 9.16 2.18 -22.67
N GLU A 232 8.03 1.59 -23.05
CA GLU A 232 6.89 2.30 -23.64
C GLU A 232 6.24 3.25 -22.62
N VAL A 233 6.00 2.78 -21.38
CA VAL A 233 5.53 3.66 -20.28
C VAL A 233 6.51 4.80 -20.00
N ARG A 234 7.81 4.49 -19.90
CA ARG A 234 8.85 5.51 -19.70
C ARG A 234 8.85 6.55 -20.81
N ASN A 235 8.74 6.13 -22.07
CA ASN A 235 8.75 7.04 -23.22
C ASN A 235 7.49 7.90 -23.27
N ALA A 236 6.32 7.32 -23.01
CA ALA A 236 5.06 8.04 -22.99
C ALA A 236 5.06 9.12 -21.89
N ILE A 237 5.51 8.77 -20.69
CA ILE A 237 5.64 9.73 -19.58
C ILE A 237 6.70 10.80 -19.89
N ALA A 238 7.85 10.44 -20.47
CA ALA A 238 8.88 11.40 -20.87
C ALA A 238 8.35 12.43 -21.89
N GLN A 239 7.52 11.97 -22.82
CA GLN A 239 6.86 12.85 -23.80
C GLN A 239 5.84 13.78 -23.11
N ALA A 240 5.02 13.25 -22.20
CA ALA A 240 4.06 14.04 -21.43
C ALA A 240 4.75 15.11 -20.54
N LEU A 241 5.99 14.87 -20.13
CA LEU A 241 6.82 15.79 -19.34
C LEU A 241 7.74 16.66 -20.20
N GLY A 242 7.60 16.66 -21.53
CA GLY A 242 8.42 17.44 -22.44
C GLY A 242 8.49 18.93 -22.06
N GLY A 243 9.71 19.46 -21.90
CA GLY A 243 9.94 20.86 -21.53
C GLY A 243 9.82 21.18 -20.04
N SER A 244 9.43 20.22 -19.18
CA SER A 244 9.32 20.43 -17.73
C SER A 244 10.67 20.47 -16.99
N GLY A 245 11.72 19.89 -17.58
CA GLY A 245 13.00 19.64 -16.92
C GLY A 245 13.01 18.43 -15.97
N ILE A 246 11.90 17.70 -15.83
CA ILE A 246 11.81 16.48 -15.02
C ILE A 246 12.29 15.28 -15.85
N GLY A 247 13.34 14.60 -15.38
CA GLY A 247 13.85 13.38 -16.00
C GLY A 247 12.92 12.19 -15.80
N VAL A 248 12.88 11.28 -16.78
CA VAL A 248 12.15 10.00 -16.69
C VAL A 248 13.07 8.88 -17.13
N ARG A 249 13.26 7.87 -16.27
CA ARG A 249 14.12 6.72 -16.58
C ARG A 249 13.60 5.43 -15.99
N VAL A 250 14.11 4.33 -16.51
CA VAL A 250 13.91 3.01 -15.88
C VAL A 250 14.89 2.90 -14.72
N ALA A 251 14.40 2.46 -13.56
CA ALA A 251 15.24 2.25 -12.38
C ALA A 251 16.21 1.09 -12.59
N ASP A 252 17.43 1.25 -12.08
CA ASP A 252 18.47 0.22 -12.21
C ASP A 252 18.16 -1.00 -11.33
N PRO A 253 18.65 -2.20 -11.68
CA PRO A 253 18.54 -3.37 -10.82
C PRO A 253 19.16 -3.11 -9.44
N GLY A 254 18.39 -3.33 -8.38
CA GLY A 254 18.86 -3.13 -7.00
C GLY A 254 18.79 -1.69 -6.51
N GLU A 255 18.42 -0.73 -7.37
CA GLU A 255 18.17 0.65 -6.96
C GLU A 255 16.99 0.73 -5.98
N GLN A 256 17.09 1.66 -5.02
CA GLN A 256 15.96 2.02 -4.17
C GLN A 256 14.77 2.44 -5.05
N PHE A 257 13.56 2.04 -4.66
CA PHE A 257 12.33 2.35 -5.40
C PHE A 257 12.21 1.68 -6.79
N SER A 258 13.09 0.74 -7.14
CA SER A 258 12.98 -0.01 -8.40
C SER A 258 11.74 -0.91 -8.49
N GLY A 259 11.05 -1.18 -7.38
CA GLY A 259 9.83 -1.99 -7.36
C GLY A 259 10.02 -3.44 -7.82
N ARG A 260 11.25 -3.97 -7.89
CA ARG A 260 11.55 -5.28 -8.51
C ARG A 260 11.40 -6.50 -7.57
N SER A 261 11.05 -6.29 -6.31
CA SER A 261 10.78 -7.40 -5.38
C SER A 261 9.52 -8.16 -5.80
N ALA A 262 9.57 -9.49 -5.83
CA ALA A 262 8.38 -10.32 -6.06
C ALA A 262 7.31 -10.14 -4.95
N SER A 263 7.73 -9.71 -3.75
CA SER A 263 6.80 -9.39 -2.65
C SER A 263 6.13 -8.03 -2.81
N ASN A 264 6.63 -7.15 -3.69
CA ASN A 264 5.99 -5.86 -3.95
C ASN A 264 4.58 -6.10 -4.51
N VAL A 265 3.58 -5.46 -3.92
CA VAL A 265 2.16 -5.66 -4.27
C VAL A 265 1.89 -5.53 -5.77
N VAL A 266 2.56 -4.61 -6.48
CA VAL A 266 2.38 -4.43 -7.93
C VAL A 266 2.81 -5.66 -8.73
N ASN A 267 3.82 -6.40 -8.27
CA ASN A 267 4.21 -7.64 -8.94
C ASN A 267 3.39 -8.82 -8.42
N ARG A 268 3.19 -8.92 -7.10
CA ARG A 268 2.52 -10.04 -6.45
C ARG A 268 1.09 -10.28 -6.96
N LEU A 269 0.39 -9.22 -7.36
CA LEU A 269 -0.96 -9.32 -7.91
C LEU A 269 -1.01 -9.85 -9.35
N THR A 270 0.14 -10.00 -10.00
CA THR A 270 0.21 -10.41 -11.41
C THR A 270 0.50 -11.90 -11.59
N VAL A 271 0.13 -12.45 -12.74
CA VAL A 271 0.52 -13.79 -13.17
C VAL A 271 2.04 -13.92 -13.10
N ASP A 272 2.50 -14.95 -12.39
CA ASP A 272 3.92 -15.31 -12.23
C ASP A 272 4.79 -14.20 -11.66
N THR A 273 4.17 -13.20 -11.01
CA THR A 273 4.84 -12.03 -10.44
C THR A 273 5.65 -11.20 -11.43
N ALA A 274 5.26 -11.20 -12.72
CA ALA A 274 6.08 -10.66 -13.80
C ALA A 274 5.40 -9.54 -14.61
N GLY A 275 4.20 -9.07 -14.21
CA GLY A 275 3.41 -8.10 -14.98
C GLY A 275 3.39 -6.67 -14.41
N GLY A 276 4.07 -6.41 -13.28
CA GLY A 276 3.94 -5.15 -12.55
C GLY A 276 4.83 -4.03 -13.06
N ILE A 277 4.30 -2.81 -13.15
CA ILE A 277 5.03 -1.55 -13.35
C ILE A 277 4.88 -0.66 -12.12
N GLN A 278 6.00 -0.24 -11.53
CA GLN A 278 5.99 0.77 -10.48
C GLN A 278 6.36 2.13 -11.07
N ILE A 279 5.62 3.19 -10.74
CA ILE A 279 5.89 4.56 -11.16
C ILE A 279 6.15 5.40 -9.90
N GLU A 280 7.39 5.79 -9.68
CA GLU A 280 7.82 6.61 -8.54
C GLU A 280 8.06 8.03 -9.00
N GLN A 281 7.38 9.00 -8.38
CA GLN A 281 7.33 10.37 -8.89
C GLN A 281 7.82 11.39 -7.87
N CYS A 282 8.63 12.34 -8.32
CA CYS A 282 8.90 13.53 -7.52
C CYS A 282 7.62 14.34 -7.26
N LEU A 283 7.63 15.21 -6.25
CA LEU A 283 6.48 16.04 -5.91
C LEU A 283 6.03 16.93 -7.09
N ALA A 284 6.98 17.53 -7.81
CA ALA A 284 6.67 18.40 -8.95
C ALA A 284 5.92 17.66 -10.07
N ALA A 285 6.33 16.42 -10.39
CA ALA A 285 5.65 15.58 -11.37
C ALA A 285 4.19 15.33 -10.98
N ARG A 286 3.94 14.98 -9.71
CA ARG A 286 2.59 14.70 -9.22
C ARG A 286 1.69 15.94 -9.23
N MET A 287 2.18 17.05 -8.69
CA MET A 287 1.36 18.25 -8.50
C MET A 287 1.08 19.01 -9.80
N HIS A 288 2.02 19.00 -10.76
CA HIS A 288 1.91 19.81 -11.98
C HIS A 288 1.57 19.01 -13.23
N TYR A 289 1.86 17.70 -13.23
CA TYR A 289 1.74 16.86 -14.41
C TYR A 289 1.00 15.55 -14.15
N GLY A 290 0.44 15.34 -12.95
CA GLY A 290 -0.17 14.06 -12.57
C GLY A 290 -1.22 13.56 -13.56
N ARG A 291 -2.09 14.43 -14.06
CA ARG A 291 -3.08 14.07 -15.10
C ARG A 291 -2.42 13.64 -16.41
N ALA A 292 -1.45 14.41 -16.91
CA ALA A 292 -0.75 14.09 -18.15
C ALA A 292 0.06 12.77 -18.05
N ILE A 293 0.63 12.49 -16.87
CA ILE A 293 1.28 11.20 -16.58
C ILE A 293 0.25 10.07 -16.61
N ALA A 294 -0.91 10.25 -15.98
CA ALA A 294 -1.97 9.25 -15.96
C ALA A 294 -2.54 8.99 -17.38
N ASP A 295 -2.78 10.04 -18.17
CA ASP A 295 -3.18 9.94 -19.59
C ASP A 295 -2.17 9.08 -20.38
N ALA A 296 -0.87 9.40 -20.26
CA ALA A 296 0.19 8.66 -20.94
C ALA A 296 0.25 7.18 -20.54
N VAL A 297 -0.05 6.86 -19.28
CA VAL A 297 -0.13 5.47 -18.79
C VAL A 297 -1.36 4.77 -19.35
N SER A 298 -2.52 5.44 -19.37
CA SER A 298 -3.76 4.92 -19.96
C SER A 298 -3.56 4.56 -21.44
N ASP A 299 -2.97 5.44 -22.23
CA ASP A 299 -2.74 5.23 -23.67
C ASP A 299 -1.87 3.99 -23.94
N VAL A 300 -0.82 3.80 -23.14
CA VAL A 300 0.04 2.61 -23.26
C VAL A 300 -0.75 1.35 -22.92
N TYR A 301 -1.53 1.35 -21.84
CA TYR A 301 -2.28 0.17 -21.44
C TYR A 301 -3.46 -0.15 -22.35
N ASP A 302 -4.17 0.85 -22.88
CA ASP A 302 -5.23 0.65 -23.86
C ASP A 302 -4.70 -0.08 -25.12
N SER A 303 -3.56 0.40 -25.63
CA SER A 303 -2.85 -0.26 -26.73
C SER A 303 -2.42 -1.69 -26.36
N TRP A 304 -1.83 -1.89 -25.18
CA TRP A 304 -1.38 -3.22 -24.74
C TRP A 304 -2.51 -4.23 -24.61
N ILE A 305 -3.62 -3.81 -24.00
CA ILE A 305 -4.82 -4.63 -23.81
C ILE A 305 -5.39 -5.01 -25.18
N SER A 306 -5.50 -4.05 -26.10
CA SER A 306 -6.01 -4.27 -27.45
C SER A 306 -5.17 -5.24 -28.28
N HIS A 307 -3.84 -5.20 -28.16
CA HIS A 307 -2.93 -6.11 -28.88
C HIS A 307 -2.78 -7.49 -28.24
N HIS A 308 -3.33 -7.67 -27.03
CA HIS A 308 -3.23 -8.90 -26.27
C HIS A 308 -4.58 -9.32 -25.67
N PRO A 309 -5.61 -9.51 -26.51
CA PRO A 309 -6.91 -9.96 -26.04
C PRO A 309 -6.77 -11.28 -25.27
N GLU A 310 -7.66 -11.49 -24.30
CA GLU A 310 -7.67 -12.70 -23.48
C GLU A 310 -7.73 -13.96 -24.37
N ARG A 311 -6.91 -14.96 -24.03
CA ARG A 311 -7.13 -16.35 -24.44
C ARG A 311 -7.90 -17.06 -23.34
#